data_AF-A0A068S549-F1
#
_entry.id   AF-A0A068S549-F1
#
_cell.length_a   1.000
_cell.length_b   1.000
_cell.length_c   1.000
_cell.angle_alpha   90.00
_cell.angle_beta   90.00
_cell.angle_gamma   90.00
#
_symmetry.space_group_name_H-M   'P 1'
#
loop_
_entity.id
_entity.type
_entity.pdbx_description
1 polymer ?
#
loop_
_entity_poly.entity_id
_entity_poly.type
_entity_poly.pdbx_seq_one_letter_code
_entity_poly.pdbx_strand_id
1 'polypeptide(L)'
;MDNTESRKRPASEMNDKDENSNKRPHIPERRETTIFGIKPVDDIVQYVADFIATHCDQENVEIEGKLGLLIDKQTRRRINMNAVTETVIGGGLEGRVRFESNMPLAQHKHFNEMLNALVTKSNARGYRGERIHYKHTYETDRFYHPSNNARTKWRVTTNQQTGQLVENGIIEKIRVADLNIHAPTQPLDYRISINLEIPRPKPTGNPIFERNKDRVSYKHGGIHFDLTQVKGAADKDPDVRHELELEIMDPAQLARERSKMARGEPSHYLDTIESFVNNIRILSRKALKIPYNT
;
A
#
# COMPACT_ATOMS: atom_id res chain seq x y z
N MET A 1 -37.45 -99.48 8.37
CA MET A 1 -37.00 -98.69 9.54
C MET A 1 -35.62 -98.17 9.17
N ASP A 2 -35.53 -97.22 8.25
CA ASP A 2 -35.94 -95.81 8.34
C ASP A 2 -34.81 -94.92 8.88
N ASN A 3 -34.55 -93.89 8.07
CA ASN A 3 -33.75 -92.67 8.22
C ASN A 3 -32.25 -92.68 8.53
N THR A 4 -31.50 -92.44 7.45
CA THR A 4 -30.46 -91.41 7.32
C THR A 4 -30.88 -90.05 7.89
N GLU A 5 -30.03 -89.40 8.70
CA GLU A 5 -30.16 -87.95 8.94
C GLU A 5 -28.81 -87.21 8.83
N SER A 6 -28.83 -86.26 7.90
CA SER A 6 -27.76 -85.37 7.47
C SER A 6 -27.50 -84.25 8.48
N ARG A 7 -26.25 -84.06 8.91
CA ARG A 7 -25.83 -82.82 9.60
C ARG A 7 -25.54 -81.72 8.58
N LYS A 8 -26.45 -80.74 8.50
CA LYS A 8 -26.33 -79.50 7.72
C LYS A 8 -25.19 -78.63 8.25
N ARG A 9 -24.34 -78.14 7.33
CA ARG A 9 -23.41 -77.02 7.53
C ARG A 9 -24.22 -75.71 7.51
N PRO A 10 -23.91 -74.70 8.35
CA PRO A 10 -24.54 -73.40 8.19
C PRO A 10 -23.92 -72.68 6.99
N ALA A 11 -24.77 -72.38 6.02
CA ALA A 11 -24.52 -71.47 4.93
C ALA A 11 -25.01 -70.08 5.34
N SER A 12 -24.08 -69.13 5.47
CA SER A 12 -24.37 -67.70 5.27
C SER A 12 -23.06 -66.94 5.10
N GLU A 13 -22.33 -67.27 4.04
CA GLU A 13 -21.68 -66.24 3.24
C GLU A 13 -22.69 -65.84 2.17
N MET A 14 -23.09 -64.56 2.13
CA MET A 14 -23.18 -63.74 0.91
C MET A 14 -23.82 -62.37 1.21
N ASN A 15 -23.02 -61.35 0.92
CA ASN A 15 -23.38 -59.99 0.45
C ASN A 15 -24.25 -59.07 1.31
N ASP A 16 -23.59 -58.08 1.92
CA ASP A 16 -23.96 -56.66 1.74
C ASP A 16 -22.65 -55.86 1.54
N LYS A 17 -22.32 -55.53 0.29
CA LYS A 17 -22.43 -54.18 -0.30
C LYS A 17 -21.42 -53.16 0.26
N ASP A 18 -20.41 -52.90 -0.55
CA ASP A 18 -19.84 -51.57 -0.83
C ASP A 18 -20.00 -50.50 0.26
N GLU A 19 -19.24 -50.60 1.37
CA GLU A 19 -18.89 -49.40 2.14
C GLU A 19 -17.69 -48.71 1.48
N ASN A 20 -18.04 -47.94 0.45
CA ASN A 20 -17.32 -46.76 0.01
C ASN A 20 -17.13 -45.79 1.19
N SER A 21 -16.21 -46.08 2.11
CA SER A 21 -15.75 -45.11 3.10
C SER A 21 -14.75 -44.19 2.42
N ASN A 22 -15.32 -43.26 1.66
CA ASN A 22 -14.71 -42.04 1.21
C ASN A 22 -14.31 -41.23 2.47
N LYS A 23 -13.25 -41.66 3.17
CA LYS A 23 -12.71 -41.00 4.36
C LYS A 23 -12.15 -39.67 3.90
N ARG A 24 -12.99 -38.64 3.96
CA ARG A 24 -12.58 -37.25 3.84
C ARG A 24 -11.36 -37.06 4.76
N PRO A 25 -10.26 -36.45 4.28
CA PRO A 25 -9.11 -36.21 5.13
C PRO A 25 -9.58 -35.48 6.40
N HIS A 26 -9.17 -35.98 7.56
CA HIS A 26 -9.43 -35.30 8.83
C HIS A 26 -8.74 -33.94 8.76
N ILE A 27 -9.52 -32.89 8.51
CA ILE A 27 -9.04 -31.51 8.57
C ILE A 27 -8.94 -31.22 10.07
N PRO A 28 -7.73 -31.02 10.62
CA PRO A 28 -7.59 -30.70 12.03
C PRO A 28 -8.43 -29.47 12.34
N GLU A 29 -9.16 -29.52 13.47
CA GLU A 29 -9.99 -28.41 13.91
C GLU A 29 -9.18 -27.12 13.93
N ARG A 30 -9.79 -26.04 13.43
CA ARG A 30 -9.16 -24.73 13.35
C ARG A 30 -8.89 -24.26 14.77
N ARG A 31 -7.61 -24.25 15.17
CA ARG A 31 -7.20 -23.71 16.47
C ARG A 31 -7.59 -22.24 16.59
N GLU A 32 -8.15 -21.88 17.74
CA GLU A 32 -8.42 -20.48 18.08
C GLU A 32 -7.10 -19.69 18.11
N THR A 33 -7.14 -18.42 17.68
CA THR A 33 -5.95 -17.57 17.59
C THR A 33 -5.42 -17.17 18.95
N THR A 34 -6.31 -17.01 19.94
CA THR A 34 -6.00 -16.68 21.33
C THR A 34 -7.04 -17.29 22.26
N ILE A 35 -6.75 -17.36 23.57
CA ILE A 35 -7.71 -17.77 24.61
C ILE A 35 -8.96 -16.88 24.72
N PHE A 36 -8.91 -15.69 24.10
CA PHE A 36 -9.99 -14.72 24.11
C PHE A 36 -10.86 -14.82 22.84
N GLY A 37 -10.55 -15.74 21.92
CA GLY A 37 -11.24 -15.85 20.64
C GLY A 37 -11.02 -14.66 19.68
N ILE A 38 -10.12 -13.73 20.02
CA ILE A 38 -9.83 -12.52 19.23
C ILE A 38 -8.38 -12.52 18.75
N LYS A 39 -8.11 -12.02 17.55
CA LYS A 39 -6.74 -11.80 17.05
C LYS A 39 -6.30 -10.39 17.49
N PRO A 40 -5.18 -10.22 18.19
CA PRO A 40 -4.67 -8.89 18.51
C PRO A 40 -4.26 -8.16 17.23
N VAL A 41 -4.44 -6.85 17.23
CA VAL A 41 -3.94 -5.98 16.16
C VAL A 41 -2.42 -5.84 16.34
N ASP A 42 -1.70 -5.82 15.23
CA ASP A 42 -0.26 -5.58 15.19
C ASP A 42 0.07 -4.15 15.67
N ASP A 43 1.08 -3.98 16.53
CA ASP A 43 1.40 -2.69 17.16
C ASP A 43 1.69 -1.58 16.14
N ILE A 44 2.36 -1.90 15.03
CA ILE A 44 2.64 -0.92 13.97
C ILE A 44 1.35 -0.55 13.25
N VAL A 45 0.48 -1.52 12.94
CA VAL A 45 -0.84 -1.26 12.35
C VAL A 45 -1.67 -0.38 13.26
N GLN A 46 -1.72 -0.69 14.56
CA GLN A 46 -2.44 0.10 15.55
C GLN A 46 -1.89 1.53 15.63
N TYR A 47 -0.56 1.70 15.67
CA TYR A 47 0.06 3.02 15.72
C TYR A 47 -0.20 3.84 14.44
N VAL A 48 -0.15 3.20 13.26
CA VAL A 48 -0.49 3.84 11.99
C VAL A 48 -1.97 4.23 11.96
N ALA A 49 -2.86 3.37 12.49
CA ALA A 49 -4.28 3.67 12.60
C ALA A 49 -4.52 4.89 13.49
N ASP A 50 -3.92 4.94 14.68
CA ASP A 50 -4.04 6.08 15.57
C ASP A 50 -3.47 7.36 14.95
N PHE A 51 -2.31 7.27 14.27
CA PHE A 51 -1.72 8.39 13.53
C PHE A 51 -2.66 8.92 12.44
N ILE A 52 -3.23 8.05 11.61
CA ILE A 52 -4.16 8.46 10.54
C ILE A 52 -5.45 9.03 11.12
N ALA A 53 -5.96 8.47 12.22
CA ALA A 53 -7.22 8.89 12.83
C ALA A 53 -7.22 10.35 13.28
N THR A 54 -6.04 10.92 13.58
CA THR A 54 -5.91 12.32 14.02
C THR A 54 -6.20 13.34 12.92
N HIS A 55 -6.20 12.93 11.64
CA HIS A 55 -6.35 13.86 10.51
C HIS A 55 -7.28 13.34 9.40
N CYS A 56 -7.76 12.09 9.46
CA CYS A 56 -8.51 11.50 8.34
C CYS A 56 -9.86 12.15 8.06
N ASP A 57 -10.43 12.88 9.03
CA ASP A 57 -11.69 13.62 8.90
C ASP A 57 -11.54 15.01 8.27
N GLN A 58 -10.31 15.44 7.99
CA GLN A 58 -10.05 16.72 7.34
C GLN A 58 -10.50 16.71 5.87
N GLU A 59 -11.06 17.83 5.42
CA GLU A 59 -11.46 17.99 4.02
C GLU A 59 -10.24 18.05 3.10
N ASN A 60 -10.34 17.43 1.91
CA ASN A 60 -9.26 17.35 0.92
C ASN A 60 -7.99 16.66 1.44
N VAL A 61 -8.12 15.79 2.45
CA VAL A 61 -7.01 15.00 2.96
C VAL A 61 -6.58 13.94 1.96
N GLU A 62 -5.28 13.76 1.82
CA GLU A 62 -4.63 12.68 1.08
C GLU A 62 -3.75 11.91 2.07
N ILE A 63 -3.89 10.58 2.09
CA ILE A 63 -3.13 9.68 2.94
C ILE A 63 -2.34 8.74 2.03
N GLU A 64 -1.01 8.88 2.06
CA GLU A 64 -0.10 8.18 1.16
C GLU A 64 1.01 7.44 1.93
N GLY A 65 1.42 6.28 1.44
CA GLY A 65 2.50 5.45 1.93
C GLY A 65 3.58 5.37 0.87
N LYS A 66 4.77 5.91 1.14
CA LYS A 66 5.88 5.95 0.18
C LYS A 66 6.94 4.94 0.57
N LEU A 67 7.44 4.19 -0.41
CA LEU A 67 8.61 3.34 -0.22
C LEU A 67 9.89 4.11 -0.55
N GLY A 68 10.92 3.93 0.29
CA GLY A 68 12.17 4.66 0.16
C GLY A 68 13.18 4.27 1.22
N LEU A 69 14.07 5.18 1.57
CA LEU A 69 15.08 4.97 2.62
C LEU A 69 15.05 6.09 3.65
N LEU A 70 15.22 5.72 4.92
CA LEU A 70 15.49 6.68 5.98
C LEU A 70 17.00 6.89 6.06
N ILE A 71 17.46 8.08 5.68
CA ILE A 71 18.86 8.45 5.64
C ILE A 71 19.22 9.28 6.88
N ASP A 72 20.28 8.88 7.56
CA ASP A 72 20.89 9.69 8.60
C ASP A 72 21.61 10.89 7.96
N LYS A 73 21.23 12.12 8.34
CA LYS A 73 21.76 13.36 7.77
C LYS A 73 23.27 13.53 8.01
N GLN A 74 23.81 12.93 9.06
CA GLN A 74 25.24 13.01 9.38
C GLN A 74 26.06 12.04 8.55
N THR A 75 25.66 10.76 8.52
CA THR A 75 26.43 9.71 7.84
C THR A 75 26.10 9.60 6.35
N ARG A 76 24.97 10.18 5.92
CA ARG A 76 24.40 10.05 4.57
C ARG A 76 24.17 8.61 4.13
N ARG A 77 24.03 7.71 5.11
CA ARG A 77 23.73 6.29 4.92
C ARG A 77 22.32 6.00 5.44
N ARG A 78 21.76 4.86 5.04
CA ARG A 78 20.54 4.35 5.66
C ARG A 78 20.74 4.28 7.17
N ILE A 79 19.76 4.78 7.92
CA ILE A 79 19.84 4.79 9.38
C ILE A 79 20.02 3.38 9.91
N ASN A 80 20.85 3.25 10.95
CA ASN A 80 20.93 2.06 11.77
C ASN A 80 20.60 2.46 13.22
N MET A 81 19.47 1.99 13.72
CA MET A 81 18.99 2.25 15.08
C MET A 81 19.32 1.11 16.05
N ASN A 82 20.04 0.08 15.60
CA ASN A 82 20.14 -1.22 16.28
C ASN A 82 18.77 -1.88 16.54
N ALA A 83 17.73 -1.45 15.84
CA ALA A 83 16.45 -2.15 15.77
C ALA A 83 16.62 -3.41 14.90
N VAL A 84 16.03 -4.52 15.34
CA VAL A 84 16.08 -5.79 14.61
C VAL A 84 14.76 -6.11 13.89
N THR A 85 13.72 -5.32 14.12
CA THR A 85 12.39 -5.43 13.50
C THR A 85 11.90 -4.07 13.03
N GLU A 86 10.81 -4.08 12.27
CA GLU A 86 10.09 -2.87 11.87
C GLU A 86 9.78 -1.98 13.09
N THR A 87 10.05 -0.69 12.99
CA THR A 87 10.03 0.25 14.12
C THR A 87 9.68 1.66 13.66
N VAL A 88 8.75 2.30 14.36
CA VAL A 88 8.42 3.71 14.18
C VAL A 88 9.60 4.57 14.63
N ILE A 89 9.96 5.58 13.82
CA ILE A 89 10.92 6.61 14.22
C ILE A 89 10.26 7.55 15.21
N GLY A 90 10.74 7.55 16.46
CA GLY A 90 10.28 8.49 17.49
C GLY A 90 10.79 9.92 17.27
N GLY A 91 10.09 10.90 17.87
CA GLY A 91 10.34 12.34 17.68
C GLY A 91 11.78 12.79 17.96
N GLY A 92 12.51 12.11 18.86
CA GLY A 92 13.92 12.43 19.15
C GLY A 92 14.89 12.24 17.97
N LEU A 93 14.48 11.52 16.92
CA LEU A 93 15.32 11.24 15.73
C LEU A 93 14.89 11.99 14.47
N GLU A 94 13.72 12.65 14.46
CA GLU A 94 13.20 13.34 13.27
C GLU A 94 14.16 14.41 12.73
N GLY A 95 14.83 15.14 13.62
CA GLY A 95 15.85 16.12 13.26
C GLY A 95 17.08 15.50 12.57
N ARG A 96 17.42 14.25 12.90
CA ARG A 96 18.58 13.51 12.36
C ARG A 96 18.26 12.75 11.07
N VAL A 97 16.99 12.43 10.82
CA VAL A 97 16.58 11.57 9.70
C VAL A 97 15.99 12.39 8.56
N ARG A 98 16.28 11.98 7.33
CA ARG A 98 15.63 12.44 6.11
C ARG A 98 15.12 11.22 5.34
N PHE A 99 13.87 11.24 4.94
CA PHE A 99 13.34 10.22 4.05
C PHE A 99 13.66 10.54 2.59
N GLU A 100 14.15 9.55 1.87
CA GLU A 100 14.38 9.60 0.43
C GLU A 100 13.35 8.72 -0.29
N SER A 101 12.34 9.37 -0.87
CA SER A 101 11.40 8.73 -1.80
C SER A 101 12.05 8.63 -3.17
N ASN A 102 12.96 7.67 -3.34
CA ASN A 102 13.59 7.38 -4.62
C ASN A 102 14.08 5.92 -4.64
N MET A 103 14.21 5.35 -5.83
CA MET A 103 14.82 4.04 -6.02
C MET A 103 15.59 3.96 -7.35
N PRO A 104 16.55 3.02 -7.47
CA PRO A 104 17.22 2.77 -8.74
C PRO A 104 16.23 2.36 -9.84
N LEU A 105 16.54 2.69 -11.10
CA LEU A 105 15.69 2.35 -12.25
C LEU A 105 15.40 0.83 -12.32
N ALA A 106 16.39 -0.01 -11.99
CA ALA A 106 16.21 -1.47 -11.95
C ALA A 106 15.14 -1.90 -10.92
N GLN A 107 15.10 -1.25 -9.75
CA GLN A 107 14.09 -1.50 -8.72
C GLN A 107 12.70 -1.08 -9.21
N HIS A 108 12.59 0.09 -9.83
CA HIS A 108 11.34 0.61 -10.38
C HIS A 108 10.80 -0.30 -11.50
N LYS A 109 11.67 -0.73 -12.42
CA LYS A 109 11.31 -1.67 -13.49
C LYS A 109 10.83 -3.01 -12.92
N HIS A 110 11.50 -3.55 -11.91
CA HIS A 110 11.11 -4.79 -11.24
C HIS A 110 9.70 -4.69 -10.62
N PHE A 111 9.38 -3.59 -9.94
CA PHE A 111 8.02 -3.38 -9.44
C PHE A 111 6.99 -3.26 -10.56
N ASN A 112 7.32 -2.55 -11.65
CA ASN A 112 6.42 -2.42 -12.79
C ASN A 112 6.10 -3.78 -13.42
N GLU A 113 7.09 -4.62 -13.66
CA GLU A 113 6.90 -5.97 -14.22
C GLU A 113 6.04 -6.84 -13.31
N MET A 114 6.28 -6.78 -11.99
CA MET A 114 5.51 -7.53 -11.00
C MET A 114 4.05 -7.09 -10.93
N LEU A 115 3.78 -5.78 -10.86
CA LEU A 115 2.42 -5.26 -10.79
C LEU A 115 1.65 -5.52 -12.10
N ASN A 116 2.31 -5.40 -13.26
CA ASN A 116 1.71 -5.80 -14.54
C ASN A 116 1.36 -7.29 -14.59
N ALA A 117 2.22 -8.17 -14.07
CA ALA A 117 1.91 -9.59 -13.97
C ALA A 117 0.69 -9.87 -13.06
N LEU A 118 0.54 -9.10 -11.98
CA LEU A 118 -0.65 -9.17 -11.13
C LEU A 118 -1.91 -8.70 -11.87
N VAL A 119 -1.83 -7.64 -12.67
CA VAL A 119 -2.94 -7.19 -13.53
C VAL A 119 -3.36 -8.30 -14.50
N THR A 120 -2.40 -8.90 -15.22
CA THR A 120 -2.68 -10.02 -16.14
C THR A 120 -3.35 -11.18 -15.42
N LYS A 121 -2.81 -11.59 -14.26
CA LYS A 121 -3.39 -12.67 -13.46
C LYS A 121 -4.81 -12.33 -12.99
N SER A 122 -5.00 -11.11 -12.48
CA SER A 122 -6.29 -10.67 -11.98
C SER A 122 -7.33 -10.56 -13.08
N ASN A 123 -6.96 -10.39 -14.36
CA ASN A 123 -7.89 -10.34 -15.49
C ASN A 123 -8.10 -11.69 -16.20
N ALA A 124 -7.43 -12.75 -15.75
CA ALA A 124 -7.59 -14.08 -16.31
C ALA A 124 -9.01 -14.63 -16.11
N ARG A 125 -9.46 -15.44 -17.09
CA ARG A 125 -10.74 -16.15 -17.03
C ARG A 125 -10.76 -17.09 -15.83
N GLY A 126 -11.80 -17.01 -15.01
CA GLY A 126 -11.96 -17.87 -13.82
C GLY A 126 -11.31 -17.34 -12.54
N TYR A 127 -10.59 -16.21 -12.58
CA TYR A 127 -10.14 -15.55 -11.35
C TYR A 127 -11.36 -15.01 -10.57
N ARG A 128 -11.40 -15.30 -9.27
CA ARG A 128 -12.55 -15.06 -8.37
C ARG A 128 -12.40 -13.84 -7.46
N GLY A 129 -11.23 -13.19 -7.47
CA GLY A 129 -10.97 -12.01 -6.64
C GLY A 129 -11.32 -10.69 -7.35
N GLU A 130 -11.09 -9.58 -6.64
CA GLU A 130 -11.18 -8.24 -7.19
C GLU A 130 -10.15 -8.04 -8.32
N ARG A 131 -10.60 -7.41 -9.42
CA ARG A 131 -9.74 -7.13 -10.58
C ARG A 131 -8.82 -5.95 -10.26
N ILE A 132 -7.58 -6.03 -10.73
CA ILE A 132 -6.65 -4.90 -10.61
C ILE A 132 -6.82 -4.02 -11.84
N HIS A 133 -7.16 -2.76 -11.62
CA HIS A 133 -7.31 -1.77 -12.69
C HIS A 133 -5.97 -1.11 -12.99
N TYR A 134 -5.67 -0.91 -14.27
CA TYR A 134 -4.42 -0.31 -14.76
C TYR A 134 -4.70 1.01 -15.49
N LYS A 135 -3.86 2.02 -15.27
CA LYS A 135 -3.87 3.27 -16.03
C LYS A 135 -2.45 3.82 -16.16
N HIS A 136 -2.09 4.32 -17.34
CA HIS A 136 -0.81 4.99 -17.59
C HIS A 136 -1.08 6.45 -17.94
N THR A 137 -0.50 7.39 -17.21
CA THR A 137 -0.63 8.84 -17.47
C THR A 137 0.73 9.51 -17.67
N TYR A 138 0.73 10.50 -18.55
CA TYR A 138 1.85 11.42 -18.77
C TYR A 138 1.35 12.82 -18.44
N GLU A 139 1.89 13.39 -17.37
CA GLU A 139 1.40 14.63 -16.76
C GLU A 139 2.55 15.62 -16.60
N THR A 140 2.23 16.90 -16.64
CA THR A 140 3.16 17.98 -16.35
C THR A 140 2.64 18.76 -15.16
N ASP A 141 3.44 18.79 -14.09
CA ASP A 141 3.19 19.62 -12.91
C ASP A 141 3.90 20.97 -13.12
N ARG A 142 3.14 22.06 -13.10
CA ARG A 142 3.64 23.45 -13.11
C ARG A 142 3.38 24.11 -11.77
N PHE A 143 4.37 24.79 -11.23
CA PHE A 143 4.28 25.43 -9.92
C PHE A 143 4.24 26.96 -10.06
N TYR A 144 3.45 27.61 -9.20
CA TYR A 144 3.20 29.05 -9.20
C TYR A 144 3.27 29.59 -7.76
N HIS A 145 3.69 30.85 -7.60
CA HIS A 145 3.51 31.58 -6.36
C HIS A 145 2.26 32.46 -6.47
N PRO A 146 1.25 32.29 -5.61
CA PRO A 146 0.11 33.20 -5.60
C PRO A 146 0.55 34.58 -5.10
N SER A 147 0.22 35.63 -5.86
CA SER A 147 0.31 37.03 -5.42
C SER A 147 1.64 37.41 -4.73
N ASN A 148 2.78 36.97 -5.28
CA ASN A 148 4.14 37.16 -4.73
C ASN A 148 4.41 36.55 -3.34
N ASN A 149 3.54 35.69 -2.80
CA ASN A 149 3.87 34.92 -1.60
C ASN A 149 4.80 33.75 -1.95
N ALA A 150 6.11 33.98 -1.78
CA ALA A 150 7.15 32.99 -2.06
C ALA A 150 7.07 31.72 -1.16
N ARG A 151 6.28 31.72 -0.09
CA ARG A 151 6.13 30.56 0.80
C ARG A 151 5.05 29.58 0.33
N THR A 152 4.07 30.04 -0.42
CA THR A 152 2.98 29.20 -0.93
C THR A 152 3.26 28.79 -2.36
N LYS A 153 3.03 27.51 -2.69
CA LYS A 153 3.18 26.99 -4.04
C LYS A 153 1.87 26.34 -4.49
N TRP A 154 1.32 26.85 -5.57
CA TRP A 154 0.18 26.22 -6.25
C TRP A 154 0.69 25.33 -7.37
N ARG A 155 0.16 24.12 -7.48
CA ARG A 155 0.49 23.13 -8.50
C ARG A 155 -0.67 23.07 -9.50
N VAL A 156 -0.35 23.18 -10.79
CA VAL A 156 -1.26 22.97 -11.91
C VAL A 156 -0.80 21.73 -12.68
N THR A 157 -1.68 20.75 -12.83
CA THR A 157 -1.39 19.47 -13.48
C THR A 157 -2.11 19.39 -14.82
N THR A 158 -1.37 19.21 -15.91
CA THR A 158 -1.93 19.04 -17.27
C THR A 158 -1.51 17.71 -17.88
N ASN A 159 -2.39 17.09 -18.65
CA ASN A 159 -2.03 15.92 -19.47
C ASN A 159 -1.07 16.35 -20.60
N GLN A 160 0.03 15.63 -20.79
CA GLN A 160 1.05 15.96 -21.80
C GLN A 160 0.58 15.77 -23.24
N GLN A 161 -0.29 14.80 -23.49
CA GLN A 161 -0.76 14.48 -24.83
C GLN A 161 -1.84 15.45 -25.30
N THR A 162 -2.80 15.78 -24.42
CA THR A 162 -3.94 16.63 -24.77
C THR A 162 -3.74 18.09 -24.41
N GLY A 163 -2.78 18.42 -23.53
CA GLY A 163 -2.61 19.75 -22.95
C GLY A 163 -3.74 20.16 -21.99
N GLN A 164 -4.73 19.30 -21.77
CA GLN A 164 -5.89 19.60 -20.95
C GLN A 164 -5.55 19.55 -19.46
N LEU A 165 -6.26 20.37 -18.68
CA LEU A 165 -6.17 20.36 -17.23
C LEU A 165 -6.68 19.02 -16.70
N VAL A 166 -5.92 18.38 -15.80
CA VAL A 166 -6.38 17.20 -15.08
C VAL A 166 -7.49 17.63 -14.11
N GLU A 167 -8.52 16.80 -13.95
CA GLU A 167 -9.62 17.05 -13.00
C GLU A 167 -9.06 17.31 -11.59
N ASN A 168 -9.53 18.37 -10.95
CA ASN A 168 -9.01 18.87 -9.66
C ASN A 168 -7.48 19.12 -9.65
N GLY A 169 -6.86 19.28 -10.82
CA GLY A 169 -5.41 19.37 -10.97
C GLY A 169 -4.79 20.71 -10.57
N ILE A 170 -5.57 21.65 -10.01
CA ILE A 170 -5.07 22.93 -9.49
C ILE A 170 -5.22 22.95 -7.97
N ILE A 171 -4.11 22.77 -7.27
CA ILE A 171 -4.12 22.61 -5.82
C ILE A 171 -3.00 23.39 -5.11
N GLU A 172 -3.19 23.63 -3.83
CA GLU A 172 -2.12 23.87 -2.86
C GLU A 172 -1.96 22.64 -1.99
N LYS A 173 -0.80 21.98 -2.10
CA LYS A 173 -0.47 20.79 -1.28
C LYS A 173 0.18 21.22 0.02
N ILE A 174 -0.48 20.97 1.14
CA ILE A 174 0.02 21.30 2.48
C ILE A 174 0.36 20.00 3.21
N ARG A 175 1.62 19.85 3.63
CA ARG A 175 2.04 18.73 4.47
C ARG A 175 1.46 18.93 5.88
N VAL A 176 0.71 17.96 6.37
CA VAL A 176 0.13 17.97 7.72
C VAL A 176 1.04 17.22 8.68
N ALA A 177 1.32 15.95 8.36
CA ALA A 177 2.11 15.09 9.22
C ALA A 177 2.84 14.01 8.42
N ASP A 178 3.95 13.52 8.98
CA ASP A 178 4.71 12.39 8.47
C ASP A 178 4.98 11.40 9.59
N LEU A 179 4.81 10.11 9.30
CA LEU A 179 5.22 9.01 10.15
C LEU A 179 6.29 8.20 9.40
N ASN A 180 7.49 8.16 9.94
CA ASN A 180 8.60 7.39 9.36
C ASN A 180 8.70 6.03 10.05
N ILE A 181 8.84 4.96 9.28
CA ILE A 181 9.00 3.60 9.80
C ILE A 181 10.27 3.00 9.21
N HIS A 182 11.18 2.61 10.09
CA HIS A 182 12.39 1.88 9.74
C HIS A 182 12.12 0.38 9.69
N ALA A 183 12.51 -0.28 8.60
CA ALA A 183 12.34 -1.71 8.39
C ALA A 183 13.70 -2.39 8.17
N PRO A 184 14.48 -2.67 9.23
CA PRO A 184 15.86 -3.16 9.13
C PRO A 184 16.00 -4.52 8.46
N THR A 185 14.95 -5.35 8.50
CA THR A 185 14.92 -6.67 7.84
C THR A 185 14.51 -6.60 6.37
N GLN A 186 14.14 -5.41 5.89
CA GLN A 186 13.66 -5.19 4.53
C GLN A 186 14.61 -4.26 3.75
N PRO A 187 14.64 -4.36 2.40
CA PRO A 187 15.47 -3.47 1.58
C PRO A 187 15.05 -2.00 1.60
N LEU A 188 13.76 -1.72 1.89
CA LEU A 188 13.19 -0.38 1.88
C LEU A 188 12.52 -0.07 3.22
N ASP A 189 12.72 1.16 3.68
CA ASP A 189 11.91 1.80 4.71
C ASP A 189 10.65 2.38 4.08
N TYR A 190 9.74 2.92 4.89
CA TYR A 190 8.58 3.62 4.36
C TYR A 190 8.16 4.79 5.23
N ARG A 191 7.40 5.69 4.61
CA ARG A 191 6.80 6.85 5.26
C ARG A 191 5.31 6.87 4.97
N ILE A 192 4.50 7.08 5.99
CA ILE A 192 3.10 7.46 5.83
C ILE A 192 3.04 8.99 5.91
N SER A 193 2.54 9.63 4.87
CA SER A 193 2.36 11.08 4.79
C SER A 193 0.88 11.42 4.73
N ILE A 194 0.50 12.45 5.47
CA ILE A 194 -0.83 13.06 5.41
C ILE A 194 -0.67 14.47 4.86
N ASN A 195 -1.36 14.76 3.76
CA ASN A 195 -1.36 16.07 3.13
C ASN A 195 -2.80 16.58 3.00
N LEU A 196 -2.96 17.90 2.84
CA LEU A 196 -4.18 18.50 2.30
C LEU A 196 -3.91 18.92 0.85
N GLU A 197 -4.80 18.56 -0.07
CA GLU A 197 -4.77 18.99 -1.47
C GLU A 197 -5.86 20.03 -1.72
N ILE A 198 -5.65 21.25 -1.22
CA ILE A 198 -6.68 22.30 -1.23
C ILE A 198 -6.88 22.80 -2.67
N PRO A 199 -8.08 22.71 -3.26
CA PRO A 199 -8.35 23.23 -4.60
C PRO A 199 -8.09 24.74 -4.69
N ARG A 200 -7.48 25.18 -5.79
CA ARG A 200 -7.17 26.59 -6.04
C ARG A 200 -7.66 27.03 -7.42
N PRO A 201 -7.99 28.33 -7.59
CA PRO A 201 -8.31 28.86 -8.91
C PRO A 201 -7.06 28.85 -9.80
N LYS A 202 -7.28 28.91 -11.12
CA LYS A 202 -6.19 28.95 -12.09
C LYS A 202 -5.28 30.16 -11.82
N PRO A 203 -3.96 29.95 -11.59
CA PRO A 203 -3.05 31.04 -11.31
C PRO A 203 -2.80 31.90 -12.56
N THR A 204 -2.46 33.17 -12.32
CA THR A 204 -1.98 34.10 -13.34
C THR A 204 -0.44 34.16 -13.31
N GLY A 205 0.17 34.50 -14.45
CA GLY A 205 1.62 34.60 -14.59
C GLY A 205 2.31 33.32 -15.05
N ASN A 206 3.64 33.34 -15.02
CA ASN A 206 4.49 32.25 -15.52
C ASN A 206 4.81 31.24 -14.40
N PRO A 207 4.93 29.95 -14.73
CA PRO A 207 5.35 28.95 -13.77
C PRO A 207 6.80 29.19 -13.33
N ILE A 208 7.08 29.00 -12.04
CA ILE A 208 8.44 29.12 -11.47
C ILE A 208 9.28 27.87 -11.75
N PHE A 209 8.61 26.73 -11.83
CA PHE A 209 9.19 25.41 -11.95
C PHE A 209 8.18 24.49 -12.63
N GLU A 210 8.71 23.57 -13.43
CA GLU A 210 7.95 22.53 -14.11
C GLU A 210 8.67 21.20 -13.94
N ARG A 211 7.90 20.13 -13.78
CA ARG A 211 8.39 18.76 -13.85
C ARG A 211 7.42 17.89 -14.62
N ASN A 212 7.94 16.88 -15.30
CA ASN A 212 7.19 15.89 -16.04
C ASN A 212 7.09 14.60 -15.24
N LYS A 213 5.91 14.00 -15.26
CA LYS A 213 5.58 12.77 -14.53
C LYS A 213 5.08 11.73 -15.51
N ASP A 214 5.72 10.58 -15.48
CA ASP A 214 5.30 9.36 -16.17
C ASP A 214 4.84 8.39 -15.09
N ARG A 215 3.53 8.16 -15.00
CA ARG A 215 2.89 7.42 -13.91
C ARG A 215 2.16 6.20 -14.43
N VAL A 216 2.52 5.05 -13.89
CA VAL A 216 1.77 3.81 -14.03
C VAL A 216 1.03 3.54 -12.73
N SER A 217 -0.31 3.64 -12.79
CA SER A 217 -1.21 3.49 -11.66
C SER A 217 -1.95 2.16 -11.70
N TYR A 218 -2.04 1.52 -10.54
CA TYR A 218 -2.84 0.34 -10.30
C TYR A 218 -3.89 0.63 -9.22
N LYS A 219 -5.10 0.07 -9.33
CA LYS A 219 -6.13 0.16 -8.27
C LYS A 219 -6.60 -1.23 -7.86
N HIS A 220 -6.63 -1.48 -6.54
CA HIS A 220 -7.15 -2.73 -5.96
C HIS A 220 -7.42 -2.55 -4.47
N GLY A 221 -8.57 -3.02 -3.98
CA GLY A 221 -8.88 -3.07 -2.55
C GLY A 221 -8.96 -1.70 -1.89
N GLY A 222 -9.45 -0.69 -2.63
CA GLY A 222 -9.54 0.70 -2.14
C GLY A 222 -8.20 1.43 -2.04
N ILE A 223 -7.14 0.90 -2.64
CA ILE A 223 -5.79 1.49 -2.63
C ILE A 223 -5.33 1.75 -4.06
N HIS A 224 -4.78 2.93 -4.27
CA HIS A 224 -3.98 3.31 -5.43
C HIS A 224 -2.53 2.88 -5.23
N PHE A 225 -1.91 2.32 -6.26
CA PHE A 225 -0.47 2.00 -6.29
C PHE A 225 0.13 2.71 -7.48
N ASP A 226 1.00 3.68 -7.23
CA ASP A 226 1.55 4.55 -8.26
C ASP A 226 3.05 4.36 -8.39
N LEU A 227 3.49 3.87 -9.54
CA LEU A 227 4.88 3.91 -9.97
C LEU A 227 5.08 5.17 -10.79
N THR A 228 5.85 6.11 -10.26
CA THR A 228 6.06 7.41 -10.92
C THR A 228 7.52 7.63 -11.23
N GLN A 229 7.83 7.91 -12.49
CA GLN A 229 9.09 8.51 -12.90
C GLN A 229 8.91 10.03 -12.99
N VAL A 230 9.68 10.77 -12.20
CA VAL A 230 9.66 12.23 -12.18
C VAL A 230 10.91 12.77 -12.85
N LYS A 231 10.73 13.63 -13.84
CA LYS A 231 11.82 14.30 -14.58
C LYS A 231 11.68 15.80 -14.38
N GLY A 232 12.63 16.42 -13.70
CA GLY A 232 12.68 17.88 -13.61
C GLY A 232 13.06 18.53 -14.94
N ALA A 233 12.98 19.87 -14.99
CA ALA A 233 13.55 20.61 -16.12
C ALA A 233 15.08 20.38 -16.16
N ALA A 234 15.60 20.00 -17.33
CA ALA A 234 17.01 19.58 -17.51
C ALA A 234 18.02 20.58 -16.93
N ASP A 235 17.70 21.87 -16.96
CA ASP A 235 18.60 22.95 -16.52
C ASP A 235 18.49 23.24 -15.00
N LYS A 236 17.45 22.74 -14.32
CA LYS A 236 17.14 23.07 -12.90
C LYS A 236 17.13 21.86 -11.97
N ASP A 237 16.70 20.70 -12.44
CA ASP A 237 16.61 19.46 -11.67
C ASP A 237 16.85 18.28 -12.63
N PRO A 238 18.12 17.98 -12.97
CA PRO A 238 18.48 16.96 -13.96
C PRO A 238 18.22 15.53 -13.43
N ASP A 239 18.03 15.38 -12.13
CA ASP A 239 17.90 14.08 -11.50
C ASP A 239 16.52 13.48 -11.74
N VAL A 240 16.51 12.34 -12.42
CA VAL A 240 15.32 11.50 -12.59
C VAL A 240 15.08 10.73 -11.29
N ARG A 241 13.89 10.90 -10.72
CA ARG A 241 13.45 10.14 -9.53
C ARG A 241 12.48 9.04 -9.94
N HIS A 242 12.55 7.91 -9.25
CA HIS A 242 11.64 6.80 -9.40
C HIS A 242 10.98 6.53 -8.05
N GLU A 243 9.67 6.64 -7.99
CA GLU A 243 8.87 6.62 -6.77
C GLU A 243 7.86 5.47 -6.84
N LEU A 244 7.56 4.87 -5.68
CA LEU A 244 6.44 3.94 -5.51
C LEU A 244 5.63 4.42 -4.31
N GLU A 245 4.38 4.78 -4.58
CA GLU A 245 3.46 5.36 -3.61
C GLU A 245 2.20 4.50 -3.54
N LEU A 246 1.63 4.37 -2.34
CA LEU A 246 0.32 3.76 -2.12
C LEU A 246 -0.59 4.83 -1.53
N GLU A 247 -1.81 4.98 -2.03
CA GLU A 247 -2.73 6.02 -1.57
C GLU A 247 -4.10 5.42 -1.25
N ILE A 248 -4.70 5.84 -0.14
CA ILE A 248 -6.07 5.45 0.21
C ILE A 248 -7.04 6.21 -0.69
N MET A 249 -7.87 5.47 -1.46
CA MET A 249 -8.73 6.05 -2.50
C MET A 249 -9.86 6.94 -1.99
N ASP A 250 -10.43 6.62 -0.83
CA ASP A 250 -11.57 7.35 -0.25
C ASP A 250 -11.32 7.65 1.23
N PRO A 251 -10.55 8.71 1.53
CA PRO A 251 -10.30 9.14 2.91
C PRO A 251 -11.59 9.53 3.65
N ALA A 252 -12.62 10.01 2.95
CA ALA A 252 -13.91 10.34 3.55
C ALA A 252 -14.66 9.08 4.03
N GLN A 253 -14.63 7.99 3.26
CA GLN A 253 -15.14 6.70 3.72
C GLN A 253 -14.32 6.16 4.88
N LEU A 254 -12.99 6.31 4.85
CA LEU A 254 -12.13 5.93 5.97
C LEU A 254 -12.50 6.67 7.26
N ALA A 255 -12.75 7.98 7.19
CA ALA A 255 -13.20 8.79 8.33
C ALA A 255 -14.58 8.36 8.86
N ARG A 256 -15.51 7.98 7.98
CA ARG A 256 -16.81 7.40 8.37
C ARG A 256 -16.62 6.09 9.13
N GLU A 257 -15.75 5.19 8.65
CA GLU A 257 -15.43 3.94 9.33
C GLU A 257 -14.75 4.19 10.68
N ARG A 258 -13.83 5.17 10.77
CA ARG A 258 -13.22 5.58 12.06
C ARG A 258 -14.27 6.07 13.05
N SER A 259 -15.27 6.82 12.58
CA SER A 259 -16.36 7.34 13.41
C SER A 259 -17.25 6.21 13.93
N LYS A 260 -17.57 5.20 13.10
CA LYS A 260 -18.29 3.98 13.54
C LYS A 260 -17.52 3.27 14.67
N MET A 261 -16.21 3.08 14.47
CA MET A 261 -15.34 2.47 15.47
C MET A 261 -15.33 3.26 16.79
N ALA A 262 -15.31 4.60 16.73
CA ALA A 262 -15.38 5.45 17.92
C ALA A 262 -16.67 5.24 18.73
N ARG A 263 -17.78 4.90 18.05
CA ARG A 263 -19.10 4.63 18.64
C ARG A 263 -19.28 3.17 19.07
N GLY A 264 -18.28 2.31 18.90
CA GLY A 264 -18.39 0.88 19.18
C GLY A 264 -19.23 0.11 18.15
N GLU A 265 -19.49 0.72 16.99
CA GLU A 265 -20.21 0.07 15.89
C GLU A 265 -19.26 -0.80 15.04
N PRO A 266 -19.77 -1.84 14.34
CA PRO A 266 -19.00 -2.57 13.35
C PRO A 266 -18.36 -1.61 12.33
N SER A 267 -17.05 -1.74 12.14
CA SER A 267 -16.24 -0.84 11.33
C SER A 267 -15.13 -1.59 10.60
N HIS A 268 -14.84 -1.18 9.38
CA HIS A 268 -13.73 -1.68 8.56
C HIS A 268 -12.47 -0.81 8.66
N TYR A 269 -12.40 0.13 9.61
CA TYR A 269 -11.29 1.07 9.72
C TYR A 269 -9.95 0.34 9.91
N LEU A 270 -9.84 -0.51 10.94
CA LEU A 270 -8.61 -1.26 11.22
C LEU A 270 -8.27 -2.26 10.11
N ASP A 271 -9.26 -2.92 9.51
CA ASP A 271 -9.04 -3.82 8.36
C ASP A 271 -8.44 -3.06 7.16
N THR A 272 -8.90 -1.82 6.92
CA THR A 272 -8.38 -0.97 5.85
C THR A 272 -6.95 -0.55 6.12
N ILE A 273 -6.63 -0.15 7.35
CA ILE A 273 -5.25 0.20 7.74
C ILE A 273 -4.33 -1.03 7.69
N GLU A 274 -4.78 -2.18 8.18
CA GLU A 274 -4.03 -3.44 8.12
C GLU A 274 -3.75 -3.82 6.66
N SER A 275 -4.74 -3.73 5.78
CA SER A 275 -4.58 -3.97 4.33
C SER A 275 -3.56 -3.01 3.70
N PHE A 276 -3.65 -1.72 4.02
CA PHE A 276 -2.74 -0.69 3.51
C PHE A 276 -1.28 -0.95 3.94
N VAL A 277 -1.04 -1.14 5.24
CA VAL A 277 0.30 -1.44 5.78
C VAL A 277 0.83 -2.77 5.25
N ASN A 278 -0.01 -3.80 5.13
CA ASN A 278 0.42 -5.10 4.60
C ASN A 278 0.82 -5.03 3.13
N ASN A 279 0.15 -4.22 2.31
CA ASN A 279 0.57 -3.99 0.93
C ASN A 279 1.96 -3.32 0.86
N ILE A 280 2.23 -2.31 1.69
CA ILE A 280 3.55 -1.68 1.81
C ILE A 280 4.61 -2.72 2.21
N ARG A 281 4.33 -3.52 3.24
CA ARG A 281 5.24 -4.57 3.73
C ARG A 281 5.56 -5.60 2.67
N ILE A 282 4.56 -6.06 1.91
CA ILE A 282 4.76 -7.04 0.84
C ILE A 282 5.60 -6.44 -0.29
N LEU A 283 5.34 -5.19 -0.70
CA LEU A 283 6.15 -4.51 -1.71
C LEU A 283 7.59 -4.34 -1.24
N SER A 284 7.81 -3.91 0.01
CA SER A 284 9.15 -3.79 0.57
C SER A 284 9.88 -5.15 0.59
N ARG A 285 9.22 -6.24 1.02
CA ARG A 285 9.77 -7.61 0.96
C ARG A 285 10.12 -8.09 -0.45
N LYS A 286 9.35 -7.65 -1.44
CA LYS A 286 9.55 -8.00 -2.84
C LYS A 286 10.54 -7.09 -3.55
N ALA A 287 11.11 -6.10 -2.87
CA ALA A 287 12.15 -5.25 -3.42
C ALA A 287 13.43 -6.05 -3.74
N LEU A 288 14.22 -5.56 -4.70
CA LEU A 288 15.53 -6.12 -4.98
C LEU A 288 16.45 -5.80 -3.79
N LYS A 289 17.27 -6.77 -3.41
CA LYS A 289 18.32 -6.57 -2.41
C LYS A 289 19.51 -5.93 -3.10
N ILE A 290 19.45 -4.61 -3.25
CA ILE A 290 20.55 -3.83 -3.80
C ILE A 290 21.52 -3.52 -2.66
N PRO A 291 22.81 -3.88 -2.79
CA PRO A 291 23.80 -3.42 -1.83
C PRO A 291 23.90 -1.90 -1.96
N TYR A 292 23.35 -1.18 -1.00
CA TYR A 292 23.69 0.24 -0.85
C TYR A 292 25.15 0.27 -0.43
N ASN A 293 26.00 0.95 -1.22
CA ASN A 293 27.42 1.13 -0.88
C ASN A 293 27.48 1.62 0.56
N THR A 294 28.02 0.74 1.41
CA THR A 294 27.82 0.80 2.84
C THR A 294 28.46 2.03 3.40
#